data_AF-A0A7V5N4Z7-F1
#
_entry.id   AF-A0A7V5N4Z7-F1
#
_cell.length_a   1.000
_cell.length_b   1.000
_cell.length_c   1.000
_cell.angle_alpha   90.00
_cell.angle_beta   90.00
_cell.angle_gamma   90.00
#
_symmetry.space_group_name_H-M   'P 1'
#
loop_
_entity.id
_entity.type
_entity.pdbx_description
1 polymer ?
#
loop_
_entity_poly.entity_id
_entity_poly.type
_entity_poly.pdbx_seq_one_letter_code
_entity_poly.pdbx_strand_id
1 'polypeptide(L)'
;MSVSDYTQHLLEAARLMELAARTAPKSLGQDFVKVLTLSGDDIPKLAEALLAFGKKSGKPNFDRDSSNIKNSPVVVLIGLKDATTLGLNCGACGYSSCDDLQDAPKTGADFNGPICAFRQLDFGIALGSAVKT
;
A
#
# COMPACT_ATOMS: atom_id res chain seq x y z
N MET A 1 -2.75 25.40 19.92
CA MET A 1 -3.42 24.16 19.52
C MET A 1 -3.24 23.14 20.63
N SER A 2 -4.32 22.52 21.11
CA SER A 2 -4.19 21.34 21.96
C SER A 2 -3.65 20.18 21.13
N VAL A 3 -3.07 19.17 21.79
CA VAL A 3 -2.62 17.93 21.11
C VAL A 3 -3.77 17.27 20.34
N SER A 4 -5.01 17.37 20.85
CA SER A 4 -6.20 16.84 20.17
C SER A 4 -6.53 17.56 18.86
N ASP A 5 -6.34 18.89 18.83
CA ASP A 5 -6.62 19.73 17.66
C ASP A 5 -5.59 19.49 16.55
N TYR A 6 -4.33 19.23 16.92
CA TYR A 6 -3.29 18.86 15.95
C TYR A 6 -3.56 17.49 15.28
N THR A 7 -3.89 16.46 16.06
CA THR A 7 -4.21 15.13 15.51
C THR A 7 -5.44 15.16 14.60
N GLN A 8 -6.43 16.00 14.89
CA GLN A 8 -7.60 16.16 14.04
C GLN A 8 -7.23 16.69 12.64
N HIS A 9 -6.35 17.69 12.56
CA HIS A 9 -5.88 18.21 11.26
C HIS A 9 -5.07 17.15 10.47
N LEU A 10 -4.27 16.32 11.16
CA LEU A 10 -3.56 15.21 10.52
C LEU A 10 -4.52 14.15 9.97
N LEU A 11 -5.58 13.82 10.71
CA LEU A 11 -6.61 12.90 10.24
C LEU A 11 -7.36 13.44 9.03
N GLU A 12 -7.59 14.75 8.98
CA GLU A 12 -8.22 15.36 7.82
C GLU A 12 -7.32 15.29 6.58
N ALA A 13 -6.04 15.62 6.70
CA ALA A 13 -5.07 15.43 5.63
C ALA A 13 -5.05 13.96 5.14
N ALA A 14 -5.01 13.00 6.07
CA ALA A 14 -5.02 11.58 5.75
C ALA A 14 -6.30 11.14 4.99
N ARG A 15 -7.47 11.66 5.33
CA ARG A 15 -8.73 11.39 4.62
C ARG A 15 -8.72 11.95 3.20
N LEU A 16 -8.15 13.13 3.02
CA LEU A 16 -7.99 13.70 1.67
C LEU A 16 -7.02 12.87 0.83
N MET A 17 -5.91 12.41 1.41
CA MET A 17 -4.99 11.47 0.76
C MET A 17 -5.68 10.15 0.36
N GLU A 18 -6.51 9.59 1.25
CA GLU A 18 -7.31 8.41 0.96
C GLU A 18 -8.28 8.64 -0.22
N LEU A 19 -9.01 9.76 -0.20
CA LEU A 19 -9.93 10.13 -1.26
C LEU A 19 -9.19 10.29 -2.60
N ALA A 20 -8.03 10.94 -2.61
CA ALA A 20 -7.21 11.11 -3.80
C ALA A 20 -6.70 9.76 -4.33
N ALA A 21 -6.19 8.88 -3.47
CA ALA A 21 -5.77 7.53 -3.86
C ALA A 21 -6.93 6.72 -4.48
N ARG A 22 -8.13 6.78 -3.89
CA ARG A 22 -9.31 6.05 -4.40
C ARG A 22 -9.82 6.60 -5.73
N THR A 23 -9.81 7.92 -5.90
CA THR A 23 -10.35 8.59 -7.11
C THR A 23 -9.34 8.72 -8.25
N ALA A 24 -8.06 8.40 -8.02
CA ALA A 24 -7.05 8.39 -9.07
C ALA A 24 -7.47 7.50 -10.27
N PRO A 25 -7.00 7.73 -11.51
CA PRO A 25 -7.35 6.88 -12.64
C PRO A 25 -6.76 5.48 -12.51
N LYS A 26 -7.56 4.44 -12.81
CA LYS A 26 -7.15 3.03 -12.83
C LYS A 26 -7.44 2.43 -14.19
N SER A 27 -6.65 1.43 -14.57
CA SER A 27 -6.82 0.69 -15.80
C SER A 27 -8.23 0.07 -15.89
N LEU A 28 -8.97 0.44 -16.94
CA LEU A 28 -10.39 0.09 -17.17
C LEU A 28 -11.33 0.48 -16.02
N GLY A 29 -10.95 1.42 -15.15
CA GLY A 29 -11.75 1.81 -13.98
C GLY A 29 -11.86 0.71 -12.90
N GLN A 30 -11.05 -0.34 -12.98
CA GLN A 30 -11.07 -1.44 -12.02
C GLN A 30 -10.13 -1.15 -10.86
N ASP A 31 -10.69 -1.04 -9.64
CA ASP A 31 -9.93 -0.60 -8.47
C ASP A 31 -9.57 -1.76 -7.53
N PHE A 32 -8.28 -2.07 -7.49
CA PHE A 32 -7.68 -3.05 -6.57
C PHE A 32 -6.83 -2.38 -5.48
N VAL A 33 -6.74 -1.05 -5.48
CA VAL A 33 -6.02 -0.31 -4.45
C VAL A 33 -6.87 -0.31 -3.18
N LYS A 34 -6.23 -0.57 -2.05
CA LYS A 34 -6.79 -0.44 -0.70
C LYS A 34 -6.02 0.60 0.06
N VAL A 35 -6.75 1.44 0.77
CA VAL A 35 -6.21 2.48 1.63
C VAL A 35 -6.74 2.25 3.04
N LEU A 36 -5.90 2.46 4.04
CA LEU A 36 -6.26 2.38 5.45
C LEU A 36 -5.55 3.50 6.21
N THR A 37 -6.30 4.35 6.87
CA THR A 37 -5.76 5.35 7.80
C THR A 37 -5.75 4.79 9.21
N LEU A 38 -4.58 4.81 9.84
CA LEU A 38 -4.34 4.35 11.20
C LEU A 38 -4.04 5.54 12.12
N SER A 39 -4.52 5.46 13.36
CA SER A 39 -4.23 6.43 14.42
C SER A 39 -4.44 5.79 15.80
N GLY A 40 -4.03 6.46 16.87
CA GLY A 40 -4.23 5.97 18.24
C GLY A 40 -3.62 4.60 18.47
N ASP A 41 -4.40 3.66 19.00
CA ASP A 41 -3.95 2.33 19.43
C ASP A 41 -3.46 1.43 18.29
N ASP A 42 -3.74 1.76 17.03
CA ASP A 42 -3.28 0.96 15.89
C ASP A 42 -1.82 1.26 15.50
N ILE A 43 -1.31 2.43 15.86
CA ILE A 43 0.08 2.83 15.62
C ILE A 43 1.08 1.90 16.34
N PRO A 44 0.98 1.67 17.68
CA PRO A 44 1.89 0.77 18.36
C PRO A 44 1.78 -0.68 17.85
N LYS A 45 0.57 -1.15 17.51
CA LYS A 45 0.37 -2.49 16.94
C LYS A 45 1.13 -2.67 15.63
N LEU A 46 1.05 -1.69 14.72
CA LEU A 46 1.77 -1.74 13.45
C LEU A 46 3.28 -1.70 13.66
N ALA A 47 3.77 -0.81 14.54
CA ALA A 47 5.19 -0.72 14.82
C ALA A 47 5.77 -2.01 15.43
N GLU A 48 5.04 -2.62 16.37
CA GLU A 48 5.44 -3.89 16.97
C GLU A 48 5.46 -5.03 15.95
N ALA A 49 4.46 -5.09 15.07
CA ALA A 49 4.44 -6.05 13.97
C ALA A 49 5.64 -5.87 13.04
N LEU A 50 6.00 -4.62 12.71
CA LEU A 50 7.14 -4.31 11.85
C LEU A 50 8.48 -4.70 12.50
N LEU A 51 8.64 -4.43 13.79
CA LEU A 51 9.81 -4.84 14.56
C LEU A 51 9.94 -6.37 14.64
N ALA A 52 8.82 -7.07 14.89
CA ALA A 52 8.78 -8.53 14.93
C ALA A 52 9.14 -9.13 13.56
N PHE A 53 8.63 -8.54 12.47
CA PHE A 53 8.98 -8.92 11.10
C PHE A 53 10.48 -8.75 10.82
N GLY A 54 11.09 -7.64 11.21
CA GLY A 54 12.53 -7.41 11.07
C GLY A 54 13.37 -8.47 11.77
N LYS A 55 13.03 -8.80 13.02
CA LYS A 55 13.68 -9.86 13.80
C LYS A 55 13.55 -11.23 13.14
N LYS A 56 12.35 -11.58 12.67
CA LYS A 56 12.07 -12.87 12.03
C LYS A 56 12.77 -13.02 10.68
N SER A 57 12.78 -11.96 9.87
CA SER A 57 13.34 -11.98 8.51
C SER A 57 14.85 -11.79 8.48
N GLY A 58 15.45 -11.25 9.55
CA GLY A 58 16.87 -10.89 9.59
C GLY A 58 17.21 -9.68 8.71
N LYS A 59 16.21 -9.01 8.13
CA LYS A 59 16.41 -7.86 7.25
C LYS A 59 16.69 -6.60 8.09
N PRO A 60 17.66 -5.77 7.67
CA PRO A 60 18.02 -4.56 8.41
C PRO A 60 16.94 -3.47 8.30
N ASN A 61 17.04 -2.45 9.15
CA ASN A 61 16.27 -1.19 9.14
C ASN A 61 14.79 -1.26 9.57
N PHE A 62 14.23 -2.45 9.80
CA PHE A 62 12.86 -2.58 10.32
C PHE A 62 12.68 -2.05 11.75
N ASP A 63 13.76 -2.00 12.53
CA ASP A 63 13.82 -1.35 13.84
C ASP A 63 13.68 0.18 13.74
N ARG A 64 14.41 0.80 12.80
CA ARG A 64 14.29 2.22 12.48
C ARG A 64 12.88 2.54 11.97
N ASP A 65 12.37 1.75 11.04
CA ASP A 65 11.05 2.00 10.44
C ASP A 65 9.93 1.83 11.47
N SER A 66 10.04 0.85 12.38
CA SER A 66 9.15 0.72 13.54
C SER A 66 9.19 1.97 14.42
N SER A 67 10.39 2.51 14.69
CA SER A 67 10.54 3.73 15.49
C SER A 67 9.86 4.93 14.83
N ASN A 68 10.01 5.09 13.50
CA ASN A 68 9.33 6.14 12.74
C ASN A 68 7.81 6.03 12.84
N ILE A 69 7.26 4.81 12.75
CA ILE A 69 5.81 4.58 12.91
C ILE A 69 5.35 4.95 14.32
N LYS A 70 6.07 4.54 15.38
CA LYS A 70 5.69 4.89 16.77
C LYS A 70 5.63 6.39 17.02
N ASN A 71 6.46 7.15 16.31
CA ASN A 71 6.52 8.61 16.42
C ASN A 71 5.55 9.34 15.47
N SER A 72 4.73 8.60 14.71
CA SER A 72 3.76 9.16 13.76
C SER A 72 2.34 9.13 14.37
N PRO A 73 1.65 10.27 14.56
CA PRO A 73 0.30 10.29 15.13
C PRO A 73 -0.77 9.66 14.22
N VAL A 74 -0.54 9.69 12.90
CA VAL A 74 -1.41 9.15 11.86
C VAL A 74 -0.52 8.50 10.79
N VAL A 75 -0.93 7.34 10.28
CA VAL A 75 -0.26 6.64 9.19
C VAL A 75 -1.29 6.27 8.13
N VAL A 76 -0.98 6.51 6.86
CA VAL A 76 -1.80 6.06 5.72
C VAL A 76 -1.11 4.88 5.06
N LEU A 77 -1.75 3.72 5.09
CA LEU A 77 -1.31 2.52 4.39
C LEU A 77 -2.02 2.44 3.05
N ILE A 78 -1.27 2.20 1.98
CA ILE A 78 -1.81 2.00 0.63
C ILE A 78 -1.19 0.72 0.07
N GLY A 79 -2.02 -0.14 -0.50
CA GLY A 79 -1.56 -1.40 -1.09
C GLY A 79 -2.51 -1.93 -2.17
N LEU A 80 -2.10 -3.02 -2.82
CA LEU A 80 -2.96 -3.78 -3.73
C LEU A 80 -3.53 -4.99 -3.00
N LYS A 81 -4.79 -5.31 -3.26
CA LYS A 81 -5.44 -6.51 -2.73
C LYS A 81 -6.19 -7.26 -3.82
N ASP A 82 -5.95 -8.58 -3.90
CA ASP A 82 -6.65 -9.52 -4.79
C ASP A 82 -6.68 -9.07 -6.26
N ALA A 83 -5.59 -8.43 -6.71
CA ALA A 83 -5.51 -7.81 -8.03
C ALA A 83 -5.42 -8.87 -9.13
N THR A 84 -6.41 -8.87 -10.03
CA THR A 84 -6.43 -9.74 -11.21
C THR A 84 -5.77 -9.07 -12.41
N THR A 85 -5.54 -9.85 -13.45
CA THR A 85 -5.01 -9.33 -14.72
C THR A 85 -5.99 -8.36 -15.39
N LEU A 86 -5.48 -7.51 -16.27
CA LEU A 86 -6.29 -6.57 -17.05
C LEU A 86 -6.89 -7.21 -18.32
N GLY A 87 -6.36 -8.36 -18.75
CA GLY A 87 -6.81 -9.07 -19.95
C GLY A 87 -6.29 -8.52 -21.28
N LEU A 88 -5.33 -7.58 -21.27
CA LEU A 88 -4.79 -6.97 -22.49
C LEU A 88 -3.61 -7.73 -23.13
N ASN A 89 -3.11 -8.80 -22.51
CA ASN A 89 -1.97 -9.59 -22.98
C ASN A 89 -0.74 -8.75 -23.37
N CYS A 90 -0.43 -7.70 -22.60
CA CYS A 90 0.60 -6.72 -22.96
C CYS A 90 2.06 -7.22 -22.82
N GLY A 91 2.29 -8.38 -22.20
CA GLY A 91 3.63 -8.96 -22.01
C GLY A 91 4.53 -8.26 -20.97
N ALA A 92 4.19 -7.07 -20.48
CA ALA A 92 5.05 -6.26 -19.60
C ALA A 92 5.37 -6.91 -18.24
N CYS A 93 4.59 -7.91 -17.84
CA CYS A 93 4.82 -8.70 -16.62
C CYS A 93 5.74 -9.91 -16.83
N GLY A 94 6.23 -10.13 -18.06
CA GLY A 94 7.11 -11.25 -18.41
C GLY A 94 6.39 -12.55 -18.80
N TYR A 95 5.05 -12.59 -18.80
CA TYR A 95 4.24 -13.75 -19.22
C TYR A 95 3.67 -13.55 -20.63
N SER A 96 3.48 -14.65 -21.37
CA SER A 96 2.94 -14.67 -22.74
C SER A 96 1.49 -14.24 -22.85
N SER A 97 0.69 -14.49 -21.80
CA SER A 97 -0.70 -14.04 -21.71
C SER A 97 -1.07 -13.66 -20.27
N CYS A 98 -2.20 -12.96 -20.14
CA CYS A 98 -2.81 -12.64 -18.86
C CYS A 98 -3.30 -13.90 -18.12
N ASP A 99 -3.78 -14.91 -18.85
CA ASP A 99 -4.19 -16.19 -18.28
C ASP A 99 -2.98 -16.94 -17.72
N ASP A 100 -1.85 -16.96 -18.45
CA ASP A 100 -0.61 -17.56 -17.96
C ASP A 100 -0.11 -16.90 -16.66
N LEU A 101 -0.22 -15.57 -16.53
CA LEU A 101 0.11 -14.87 -15.27
C LEU A 101 -0.89 -15.16 -14.15
N GLN A 102 -2.16 -15.30 -14.49
CA GLN A 102 -3.23 -15.57 -13.54
C GLN A 102 -3.04 -16.95 -12.91
N ASP A 103 -2.71 -17.94 -13.74
CA ASP A 103 -2.52 -19.34 -13.37
C ASP A 103 -1.12 -19.63 -12.82
N ALA A 104 -0.17 -18.70 -13.02
CA ALA A 104 1.20 -18.84 -12.50
C ALA A 104 1.20 -19.03 -10.97
N PRO A 105 1.98 -20.01 -10.46
CA PRO A 105 2.15 -20.19 -9.02
C PRO A 105 2.58 -18.89 -8.36
N LYS A 106 1.84 -18.47 -7.32
CA LYS A 106 2.23 -17.28 -6.58
C LYS A 106 3.41 -17.60 -5.69
N THR A 107 4.47 -16.80 -5.80
CA THR A 107 5.63 -16.86 -4.92
C THR A 107 5.62 -15.63 -4.02
N GLY A 108 5.91 -15.85 -2.74
CA GLY A 108 5.94 -14.80 -1.73
C GLY A 108 7.33 -14.72 -1.12
N ALA A 109 7.98 -13.57 -1.26
CA ALA A 109 9.03 -13.14 -0.33
C ALA A 109 8.42 -12.09 0.61
N ASP A 110 8.71 -10.81 0.39
CA ASP A 110 7.99 -9.72 1.07
C ASP A 110 6.67 -9.37 0.37
N PHE A 111 6.61 -9.60 -0.95
CA PHE A 111 5.44 -9.39 -1.79
C PHE A 111 5.05 -10.70 -2.47
N ASN A 112 3.75 -10.88 -2.69
CA ASN A 112 3.22 -11.99 -3.47
C ASN A 112 3.21 -11.61 -4.96
N GLY A 113 3.96 -12.34 -5.78
CA GLY A 113 4.00 -12.18 -7.22
C GLY A 113 3.75 -13.51 -7.96
N PRO A 114 3.63 -13.51 -9.29
CA PRO A 114 3.65 -12.34 -10.18
C PRO A 114 2.37 -11.49 -10.09
N ILE A 115 2.52 -10.19 -10.39
CA ILE A 115 1.44 -9.19 -10.42
C ILE A 115 1.36 -8.59 -11.83
N CYS A 116 0.14 -8.33 -12.31
CA CYS A 116 -0.07 -7.63 -13.57
C CYS A 116 0.55 -6.22 -13.55
N ALA A 117 1.34 -5.89 -14.57
CA ALA A 117 2.07 -4.61 -14.66
C ALA A 117 1.14 -3.38 -14.57
N PHE A 118 -0.06 -3.46 -15.15
CA PHE A 118 -1.05 -2.38 -15.04
C PHE A 118 -1.53 -2.16 -13.60
N ARG A 119 -1.61 -3.21 -12.78
CA ARG A 119 -2.02 -3.07 -11.37
C ARG A 119 -0.94 -2.41 -10.53
N GLN A 120 0.33 -2.70 -10.84
CA GLN A 120 1.45 -1.97 -10.25
C GLN A 120 1.45 -0.50 -10.67
N LEU A 121 1.14 -0.21 -11.94
CA LEU A 121 1.00 1.16 -12.43
C LEU A 121 -0.16 1.90 -11.74
N ASP A 122 -1.33 1.27 -11.65
CA ASP A 122 -2.51 1.79 -10.95
C ASP A 122 -2.19 2.13 -9.48
N PHE A 123 -1.43 1.27 -8.80
CA PHE A 123 -0.93 1.51 -7.45
C PHE A 123 0.00 2.73 -7.37
N GLY A 124 0.95 2.86 -8.31
CA GLY A 124 1.83 4.03 -8.40
C GLY A 124 1.07 5.34 -8.64
N ILE A 125 0.05 5.32 -9.49
CA ILE A 125 -0.83 6.48 -9.76
C ILE A 125 -1.61 6.86 -8.49
N ALA A 126 -2.16 5.89 -7.76
CA ALA A 126 -2.86 6.13 -6.50
C ALA A 126 -1.94 6.72 -5.43
N LEU A 127 -0.72 6.17 -5.28
CA LEU A 127 0.32 6.71 -4.39
C LEU A 127 0.67 8.15 -4.75
N GLY A 128 0.95 8.43 -6.02
CA GLY A 128 1.28 9.77 -6.50
C GLY A 128 0.16 10.79 -6.27
N SER A 129 -1.10 10.35 -6.42
CA SER A 129 -2.27 11.19 -6.16
C SER A 129 -2.43 11.51 -4.67
N ALA A 130 -2.20 10.52 -3.80
CA ALA A 130 -2.26 10.71 -2.36
C ALA A 130 -1.22 11.72 -1.85
N VAL A 131 0.06 11.56 -2.19
CA VAL A 131 1.15 12.38 -1.64
C VAL A 131 1.16 13.84 -2.10
N LYS A 132 0.45 14.16 -3.19
CA LYS A 132 0.31 15.51 -3.73
C LYS A 132 -0.81 16.32 -3.04
N THR A 133 -1.63 15.66 -2.21
CA THR A 133 -2.79 16.24 -1.52
C THR A 133 -2.35 17.04 -0.31
#